data_AF-A0A6J8BFD1-F1
#
_entry.id   AF-A0A6J8BFD1-F1
#
_cell.length_a   1.000
_cell.length_b   1.000
_cell.length_c   1.000
_cell.angle_alpha   90.00
_cell.angle_beta   90.00
_cell.angle_gamma   90.00
#
_symmetry.space_group_name_H-M   'P 1'
#
loop_
_entity.id
_entity.type
_entity.pdbx_description
1 polymer ?
#
loop_
_entity_poly.entity_id
_entity_poly.type
_entity_poly.pdbx_seq_one_letter_code
_entity_poly.pdbx_strand_id
1 'polypeptide(L)'
;MKEIVSLAGELYPSSKVIISTPTPRADNKSFNMKGQLISVLLKQEYFDNEKVYLCDHSNLLNKGRAIHRFLSEDDKYHLSDQGVNVFAANIRDIVDEALNLPIRRPFYSSNVNLNNGSRGGYRERGGYCSRGGYRGHGHNNYNNYQNRGRGYG
;
A
#
# COMPACT_ATOMS: atom_id res chain seq x y z
N MET A 1 -7.84 -18.25 -21.27
CA MET A 1 -8.58 -17.30 -20.40
C MET A 1 -10.08 -17.41 -20.60
N LYS A 2 -10.62 -17.24 -21.83
CA LYS A 2 -12.06 -17.40 -22.11
C LYS A 2 -12.64 -18.72 -21.58
N GLU A 3 -11.95 -19.83 -21.84
CA GLU A 3 -12.34 -21.16 -21.33
C GLU A 3 -12.39 -21.22 -19.80
N ILE A 4 -11.43 -20.59 -19.12
CA ILE A 4 -11.39 -20.55 -17.64
C ILE A 4 -12.58 -19.75 -17.11
N VAL A 5 -12.90 -18.61 -17.73
CA VAL A 5 -14.04 -17.78 -17.36
C VAL A 5 -15.36 -18.52 -17.61
N SER A 6 -15.49 -19.21 -18.75
CA SER A 6 -16.66 -20.04 -19.07
C SER A 6 -16.84 -21.14 -18.03
N LEU A 7 -15.78 -21.90 -17.76
CA LEU A 7 -15.80 -22.98 -16.78
C LEU A 7 -16.13 -22.47 -15.37
N ALA A 8 -15.58 -21.33 -14.96
CA ALA A 8 -15.92 -20.72 -13.67
C ALA A 8 -17.39 -20.29 -13.61
N GLY A 9 -17.94 -19.75 -14.71
CA GLY A 9 -19.34 -19.37 -14.81
C GLY A 9 -20.30 -20.58 -14.79
N GLU A 10 -19.86 -21.72 -15.32
CA GLU A 10 -20.62 -22.98 -15.28
C GLU A 10 -20.60 -23.62 -13.88
N LEU A 11 -19.43 -23.69 -13.25
CA LEU A 11 -19.26 -24.31 -11.93
C LEU A 11 -19.81 -23.44 -10.80
N TYR A 12 -19.72 -22.11 -10.93
CA TYR A 12 -20.07 -21.15 -9.88
C TYR A 12 -20.92 -19.99 -10.45
N PRO A 13 -22.16 -20.25 -10.89
CA PRO A 13 -22.97 -19.30 -11.67
C PRO A 13 -23.36 -18.01 -10.95
N SER A 14 -23.39 -18.03 -9.61
CA SER A 14 -23.65 -16.86 -8.76
C SER A 14 -22.39 -16.06 -8.41
N SER A 15 -21.20 -16.54 -8.77
CA SER A 15 -19.95 -15.86 -8.45
C SER A 15 -19.60 -14.79 -9.48
N LYS A 16 -18.87 -13.78 -9.01
CA LYS A 16 -18.17 -12.82 -9.86
C LYS A 16 -16.75 -13.30 -10.09
N VAL A 17 -16.22 -13.09 -11.29
CA VAL A 17 -14.86 -13.51 -11.66
C VAL A 17 -13.97 -12.29 -11.68
N ILE A 18 -12.91 -12.29 -10.89
CA ILE A 18 -11.89 -11.23 -10.92
C ILE A 18 -10.67 -11.76 -11.64
N ILE A 19 -10.25 -11.08 -12.70
CA ILE A 19 -9.03 -11.39 -13.44
C ILE A 19 -7.97 -10.37 -13.07
N SER A 20 -6.92 -10.81 -12.38
CA SER A 20 -5.72 -10.00 -12.19
C SER A 20 -4.97 -9.90 -13.52
N THR A 21 -4.78 -8.67 -13.99
CA THR A 21 -3.97 -8.42 -15.19
C THR A 21 -2.49 -8.69 -14.89
N PRO A 22 -1.66 -8.99 -15.90
CA PRO A 22 -0.23 -9.21 -15.68
C PRO A 22 0.43 -8.03 -14.96
N THR A 23 1.18 -8.32 -13.88
CA THR A 23 1.99 -7.31 -13.22
C THR A 23 3.18 -6.89 -14.10
N PRO A 24 3.67 -5.64 -13.96
CA PRO A 24 4.85 -5.20 -14.67
C PRO A 24 6.09 -5.99 -14.30
N ARG A 25 7.01 -6.15 -15.25
CA ARG A 25 8.33 -6.78 -15.05
C ARG A 25 9.42 -5.97 -15.72
N ALA A 26 10.64 -6.03 -15.20
CA ALA A 26 11.80 -5.28 -15.69
C ALA A 26 12.97 -6.16 -16.14
N ASP A 27 12.91 -7.47 -15.92
CA ASP A 27 13.88 -8.44 -16.42
C ASP A 27 13.89 -8.52 -17.96
N ASN A 28 12.72 -8.40 -18.61
CA ASN A 28 12.60 -8.46 -20.05
C ASN A 28 11.54 -7.48 -20.58
N LYS A 29 11.99 -6.51 -21.39
CA LYS A 29 11.15 -5.47 -21.98
C LYS A 29 10.06 -6.03 -22.91
N SER A 30 10.36 -7.09 -23.66
CA SER A 30 9.38 -7.73 -24.56
C SER A 30 8.25 -8.36 -23.77
N PHE A 31 8.57 -9.05 -22.67
CA PHE A 31 7.54 -9.66 -21.82
C PHE A 31 6.71 -8.62 -21.08
N ASN A 32 7.30 -7.52 -20.63
CA ASN A 32 6.55 -6.40 -20.06
C ASN A 32 5.55 -5.81 -21.07
N MET A 33 5.98 -5.61 -22.32
CA MET A 33 5.09 -5.11 -23.38
C MET A 33 3.99 -6.11 -23.72
N LYS A 34 4.29 -7.40 -23.79
CA LYS A 34 3.29 -8.46 -23.98
C LYS A 34 2.25 -8.46 -22.85
N GLY A 35 2.68 -8.30 -21.60
CA GLY A 35 1.78 -8.21 -20.45
C GLY A 35 0.82 -7.01 -20.55
N GLN A 36 1.34 -5.84 -20.97
CA GLN A 36 0.52 -4.65 -21.20
C GLN A 36 -0.48 -4.85 -22.34
N LEU A 37 -0.07 -5.48 -23.45
CA LEU A 37 -0.97 -5.80 -24.56
C LEU A 37 -2.07 -6.78 -24.13
N ILE A 38 -1.73 -7.83 -23.38
CA ILE A 38 -2.70 -8.78 -22.82
C ILE A 38 -3.72 -8.03 -21.93
N SER A 39 -3.26 -7.09 -21.11
CA SER A 39 -4.14 -6.30 -20.24
C SER A 39 -5.16 -5.49 -21.05
N VAL A 40 -4.72 -4.86 -22.14
CA VAL A 40 -5.62 -4.12 -23.05
C VAL A 40 -6.62 -5.06 -23.74
N LEU A 41 -6.15 -6.20 -24.24
CA LEU A 41 -7.01 -7.18 -24.90
C LEU A 41 -8.06 -7.76 -23.95
N LEU A 42 -7.70 -8.04 -22.69
CA LEU A 42 -8.65 -8.49 -21.67
C LEU A 42 -9.69 -7.40 -21.37
N LYS A 43 -9.27 -6.13 -21.25
CA LYS A 43 -10.18 -4.99 -21.06
C LYS A 43 -11.18 -4.87 -22.20
N GLN A 44 -10.73 -5.04 -23.44
CA GLN A 44 -11.61 -5.01 -24.60
C GLN A 44 -12.58 -6.20 -24.63
N GLU A 45 -12.09 -7.40 -24.33
CA GLU A 45 -12.88 -8.64 -24.38
C GLU A 45 -14.01 -8.67 -23.35
N TYR A 46 -13.76 -8.17 -22.14
CA TYR A 46 -14.72 -8.24 -21.02
C TYR A 46 -15.35 -6.89 -20.69
N PHE A 47 -15.24 -5.89 -21.57
CA PHE A 47 -15.74 -4.53 -21.32
C PHE A 47 -17.23 -4.50 -20.93
N ASP A 48 -18.07 -5.28 -21.62
CA ASP A 48 -19.52 -5.33 -21.40
C ASP A 48 -19.96 -6.53 -20.53
N ASN A 49 -19.03 -7.23 -19.88
CA ASN A 49 -19.36 -8.42 -19.09
C ASN A 49 -19.53 -8.08 -17.60
N GLU A 50 -20.78 -7.96 -17.15
CA GLU A 50 -21.13 -7.61 -15.76
C GLU A 50 -20.65 -8.61 -14.69
N LYS A 51 -20.28 -9.85 -15.08
CA LYS A 51 -19.77 -10.86 -14.15
C LYS A 51 -18.25 -10.88 -14.05
N VAL A 52 -17.55 -10.21 -14.96
CA VAL A 52 -16.08 -10.25 -15.03
C VAL A 52 -15.52 -8.88 -14.69
N TYR A 53 -14.69 -8.85 -13.67
CA TYR A 53 -14.00 -7.65 -13.20
C TYR A 53 -12.51 -7.79 -13.46
N LEU A 54 -11.88 -6.71 -13.92
CA LEU A 54 -10.45 -6.71 -14.22
C LEU A 54 -9.70 -5.91 -13.16
N CYS A 55 -8.75 -6.54 -12.49
CA CYS A 55 -7.85 -5.86 -11.59
C CYS A 55 -6.66 -5.32 -12.38
N ASP A 56 -6.65 -4.02 -12.65
CA ASP A 56 -5.52 -3.33 -13.28
C ASP A 56 -4.40 -3.04 -12.27
N HIS A 57 -3.16 -3.20 -12.72
CA HIS A 57 -1.95 -2.92 -11.95
C HIS A 57 -1.09 -1.82 -12.59
N SER A 58 -1.72 -0.95 -13.39
CA SER A 58 -1.07 0.20 -14.04
C SER A 58 -0.42 1.19 -13.06
N ASN A 59 -0.81 1.21 -11.79
CA ASN A 59 -0.13 1.99 -10.74
C ASN A 59 1.27 1.44 -10.35
N LEU A 60 1.61 0.23 -10.78
CA LEU A 60 2.97 -0.32 -10.71
C LEU A 60 3.85 0.10 -11.90
N LEU A 61 3.29 0.86 -12.85
CA LEU A 61 3.99 1.41 -14.01
C LEU A 61 4.25 2.91 -13.86
N ASN A 62 5.35 3.36 -14.45
CA ASN A 62 5.62 4.77 -14.74
C ASN A 62 5.95 4.90 -16.23
N LYS A 63 5.11 5.60 -16.99
CA LYS A 63 5.25 5.78 -18.45
C LYS A 63 5.46 4.45 -19.20
N GLY A 64 4.67 3.42 -18.83
CA GLY A 64 4.72 2.08 -19.44
C GLY A 64 5.93 1.23 -19.03
N ARG A 65 6.75 1.68 -18.08
CA ARG A 65 7.87 0.91 -17.52
C ARG A 65 7.57 0.50 -16.09
N ALA A 66 8.00 -0.70 -15.69
CA ALA A 66 7.87 -1.14 -14.32
C ALA A 66 8.65 -0.23 -13.37
N ILE A 67 8.05 0.09 -12.22
CA ILE A 67 8.71 0.89 -11.18
C ILE A 67 9.61 -0.04 -10.36
N HIS A 68 10.92 0.18 -10.41
CA HIS A 68 11.91 -0.71 -9.78
C HIS A 68 11.68 -0.99 -8.29
N ARG A 69 11.26 0.00 -7.49
CA ARG A 69 11.03 -0.19 -6.04
C ARG A 69 9.94 -1.22 -5.72
N PHE A 70 9.05 -1.51 -6.68
CA PHE A 70 7.95 -2.47 -6.51
C PHE A 70 8.32 -3.88 -6.97
N LEU A 71 9.53 -4.07 -7.50
CA LEU A 71 10.03 -5.37 -7.94
C LEU A 71 11.15 -5.84 -7.03
N SER A 72 11.32 -7.15 -6.95
CA SER A 72 12.48 -7.77 -6.34
C SER A 72 13.76 -7.31 -7.05
N GLU A 73 14.80 -7.01 -6.28
CA GLU A 73 16.09 -6.61 -6.82
C GLU A 73 16.81 -7.77 -7.53
N ASP A 74 16.55 -9.00 -7.08
CA ASP A 74 17.23 -10.21 -7.54
C ASP A 74 16.84 -10.60 -8.97
N ASP A 75 15.54 -10.62 -9.26
CA ASP A 75 14.99 -11.14 -10.51
C ASP A 75 14.26 -10.11 -11.36
N LYS A 76 13.91 -8.94 -10.80
CA LYS A 76 13.18 -7.88 -11.50
C LYS A 76 11.86 -8.35 -12.14
N TYR A 77 11.29 -9.42 -11.61
CA TYR A 77 10.07 -10.06 -12.09
C TYR A 77 9.05 -10.24 -10.95
N HIS A 78 9.48 -10.79 -9.82
CA HIS A 78 8.63 -10.88 -8.63
C HIS A 78 8.44 -9.50 -8.00
N LEU A 79 7.34 -9.33 -7.28
CA LEU A 79 7.08 -8.10 -6.54
C LEU A 79 7.94 -8.06 -5.27
N SER A 80 8.42 -6.87 -4.90
CA SER A 80 8.93 -6.60 -3.56
C SER A 80 7.79 -6.51 -2.55
N ASP A 81 8.08 -6.48 -1.25
CA ASP A 81 7.07 -6.26 -0.21
C ASP A 81 6.22 -5.00 -0.47
N GLN A 82 6.86 -3.93 -0.95
CA GLN A 82 6.15 -2.71 -1.33
C GLN A 82 5.24 -2.94 -2.54
N GLY A 83 5.71 -3.69 -3.54
CA GLY A 83 4.89 -4.06 -4.70
C GLY A 83 3.70 -4.94 -4.31
N VAL A 84 3.91 -5.91 -3.41
CA VAL A 84 2.85 -6.78 -2.88
C VAL A 84 1.79 -5.97 -2.16
N ASN A 85 2.16 -4.98 -1.36
CA ASN A 85 1.20 -4.11 -0.68
C ASN A 85 0.31 -3.34 -1.67
N VAL A 86 0.90 -2.79 -2.74
CA VAL A 86 0.13 -2.09 -3.79
C VAL A 86 -0.74 -3.07 -4.58
N PHE A 87 -0.22 -4.25 -4.90
CA PHE A 87 -0.95 -5.32 -5.57
C PHE A 87 -2.16 -5.79 -4.75
N ALA A 88 -1.98 -6.01 -3.45
CA ALA A 88 -3.06 -6.40 -2.54
C ALA A 88 -4.10 -5.31 -2.38
N ALA A 89 -3.70 -4.04 -2.35
CA ALA A 89 -4.62 -2.91 -2.33
C ALA A 89 -5.50 -2.89 -3.60
N ASN A 90 -4.90 -3.09 -4.79
CA ASN A 90 -5.64 -3.16 -6.05
C ASN A 90 -6.67 -4.30 -6.04
N ILE A 91 -6.28 -5.50 -5.57
CA ILE A 91 -7.19 -6.64 -5.46
C ILE A 91 -8.35 -6.34 -4.50
N ARG A 92 -8.04 -5.72 -3.36
CA ARG A 92 -9.07 -5.35 -2.39
C ARG A 92 -10.06 -4.36 -2.99
N ASP A 93 -9.58 -3.32 -3.67
CA ASP A 93 -10.44 -2.30 -4.27
C ASP A 93 -11.39 -2.91 -5.31
N ILE A 94 -10.91 -3.82 -6.16
CA ILE A 94 -11.77 -4.48 -7.16
C ILE A 94 -12.73 -5.50 -6.52
N VAL A 95 -12.36 -6.14 -5.41
CA VAL A 95 -13.28 -7.01 -4.64
C VAL A 95 -14.38 -6.17 -4.02
N ASP A 96 -14.04 -5.04 -3.42
CA ASP A 96 -15.01 -4.11 -2.83
C ASP A 96 -15.97 -3.59 -3.92
N GLU A 97 -15.45 -3.22 -5.09
CA GLU A 97 -16.25 -2.84 -6.26
C GLU A 97 -17.16 -3.97 -6.74
N ALA A 98 -16.60 -5.17 -6.94
CA ALA A 98 -17.37 -6.34 -7.38
C ALA A 98 -18.49 -6.69 -6.39
N LEU A 99 -18.29 -6.50 -5.09
CA LEU A 99 -19.30 -6.80 -4.07
C LEU A 99 -20.22 -5.61 -3.76
N ASN A 100 -20.06 -4.46 -4.45
CA ASN A 100 -20.75 -3.20 -4.13
C ASN A 100 -20.60 -2.80 -2.66
N LEU A 101 -19.44 -3.05 -2.07
CA LEU A 101 -19.14 -2.67 -0.69
C LEU A 101 -18.77 -1.18 -0.63
N PRO A 102 -19.10 -0.49 0.48
CA PRO A 102 -18.68 0.89 0.66
C PRO A 102 -17.15 0.96 0.68
N ILE A 103 -16.57 1.76 -0.23
CA ILE A 103 -15.13 1.96 -0.36
C ILE A 103 -14.55 2.37 0.99
N ARG A 104 -13.85 1.45 1.64
CA ARG A 104 -13.13 1.73 2.89
C ARG A 104 -11.85 2.44 2.52
N ARG A 105 -11.91 3.77 2.41
CA ARG A 105 -10.70 4.59 2.29
C ARG A 105 -9.73 4.12 3.38
N PRO A 106 -8.47 3.78 3.06
CA PRO A 106 -7.50 3.50 4.10
C PRO A 106 -7.51 4.69 5.04
N PHE A 107 -7.57 4.44 6.35
CA PHE A 107 -7.43 5.46 7.37
C PHE A 107 -6.05 6.10 7.20
N TYR A 108 -5.92 7.03 6.25
CA TYR A 108 -4.93 8.08 6.32
C TYR A 108 -5.34 8.87 7.55
N SER A 109 -4.60 8.68 8.64
CA SER A 109 -4.51 9.71 9.67
C SER A 109 -4.07 10.98 8.95
N SER A 110 -5.03 11.82 8.60
CA SER A 110 -4.80 13.16 8.12
C SER A 110 -4.26 13.99 9.27
N ASN A 111 -2.96 13.86 9.52
CA ASN A 111 -2.15 14.74 10.35
C ASN A 111 -0.73 14.82 9.79
N VAL A 112 -0.59 15.02 8.47
CA VAL A 112 0.62 15.65 7.93
C VAL A 112 0.28 17.11 7.71
N ASN A 113 0.48 17.91 8.77
CA ASN A 113 0.48 19.35 8.68
C ASN A 113 1.62 19.78 7.74
N LEU A 114 1.27 20.03 6.48
CA LEU A 114 2.00 20.94 5.61
C LEU A 114 1.87 22.35 6.21
N ASN A 115 2.81 22.73 7.07
CA ASN A 115 3.01 24.14 7.41
C ASN A 115 4.46 24.52 7.13
N ASN A 116 4.65 25.06 5.94
CA ASN A 116 5.62 26.13 5.71
C ASN A 116 5.22 27.30 6.61
N GLY A 117 6.03 27.63 7.61
CA GLY A 117 5.76 28.76 8.50
C GLY A 117 6.69 28.81 9.69
N SER A 118 7.78 29.56 9.54
CA SER A 118 8.66 30.03 10.61
C SER A 118 7.92 30.58 11.85
N ARG A 119 8.63 30.57 12.99
CA ARG A 119 8.30 31.13 14.33
C ARG A 119 7.57 30.10 15.22
N GLY A 120 8.01 29.76 16.43
CA GLY A 120 8.80 30.49 17.40
C GLY A 120 8.05 30.44 18.73
N GLY A 121 8.47 29.55 19.64
CA GLY A 121 8.16 29.59 21.07
C GLY A 121 6.73 29.25 21.54
N TYR A 122 6.66 28.90 22.82
CA TYR A 122 5.48 28.76 23.71
C TYR A 122 4.96 27.34 24.02
N ARG A 123 5.51 26.84 25.13
CA ARG A 123 4.85 26.27 26.34
C ARG A 123 3.94 25.04 26.20
N GLU A 124 4.43 24.00 26.85
CA GLU A 124 3.72 22.99 27.65
C GLU A 124 2.28 23.35 28.06
N ARG A 125 1.34 22.44 27.76
CA ARG A 125 0.31 22.01 28.71
C ARG A 125 -0.26 20.65 28.30
N GLY A 126 -0.01 19.64 29.13
CA GLY A 126 -0.44 18.25 28.95
C GLY A 126 -1.95 18.03 29.11
N GLY A 127 -2.40 16.82 28.76
CA GLY A 127 -3.82 16.45 28.81
C GLY A 127 -4.14 14.96 28.51
N TYR A 128 -3.52 14.05 29.26
CA TYR A 128 -3.99 12.73 29.75
C TYR A 128 -5.15 11.96 29.06
N CYS A 129 -4.84 10.78 28.53
CA CYS A 129 -5.65 9.55 28.70
C CYS A 129 -4.84 8.25 28.44
N SER A 130 -3.86 7.96 29.29
CA SER A 130 -3.36 6.58 29.48
C SER A 130 -3.88 6.05 30.81
N ARG A 131 -4.78 5.08 30.73
CA ARG A 131 -5.47 4.44 31.86
C ARG A 131 -4.73 3.14 32.20
N GLY A 132 -4.29 3.02 33.46
CA GLY A 132 -3.72 1.82 34.08
C GLY A 132 -2.20 1.91 34.26
N GLY A 133 -1.60 2.08 35.44
CA GLY A 133 -2.10 1.93 36.80
C GLY A 133 -1.25 0.93 37.58
N TYR A 134 0.00 1.29 37.92
CA TYR A 134 0.77 0.70 39.02
C TYR A 134 1.53 1.82 39.74
N ARG A 135 1.33 1.94 41.06
CA ARG A 135 1.86 3.01 41.93
C ARG A 135 2.40 2.39 43.22
N GLY A 136 3.50 2.96 43.72
CA GLY A 136 4.07 2.77 45.07
C GLY A 136 5.45 2.11 45.01
N HIS A 137 6.54 2.60 45.61
CA HIS A 137 6.87 3.61 46.61
C HIS A 137 8.32 4.06 46.30
N GLY A 138 8.78 5.31 46.39
CA GLY A 138 8.98 6.11 47.60
C GLY A 138 10.48 6.23 47.92
N HIS A 139 11.03 7.46 47.88
CA HIS A 139 12.27 7.94 48.55
C HIS A 139 13.64 7.36 48.06
N ASN A 140 14.79 8.05 47.97
CA ASN A 140 15.35 9.23 48.64
C ASN A 140 16.46 9.91 47.78
N ASN A 141 16.66 11.21 48.03
CA ASN A 141 17.83 12.00 47.65
C ASN A 141 19.13 11.47 48.25
N TYR A 142 20.23 11.50 47.48
CA TYR A 142 21.57 11.86 47.96
C TYR A 142 22.32 12.68 46.91
N ASN A 143 22.66 13.92 47.29
CA ASN A 143 23.71 14.74 46.70
C ASN A 143 25.06 13.98 46.75
N ASN A 144 25.95 14.18 45.79
CA ASN A 144 27.07 15.13 45.91
C ASN A 144 28.22 14.88 44.91
N TYR A 145 28.73 16.01 44.40
CA TYR A 145 30.13 16.30 44.00
C TYR A 145 30.76 15.44 42.87
N GLN A 146 31.53 15.96 41.91
CA GLN A 146 32.18 17.26 41.71
C GLN A 146 32.78 17.29 40.30
N ASN A 147 32.77 18.49 39.68
CA ASN A 147 33.88 19.13 38.92
C ASN A 147 34.61 18.37 37.80
N ARG A 148 35.11 18.99 36.73
CA ARG A 148 35.10 20.32 36.10
C ARG A 148 35.94 20.13 34.83
N GLY A 149 35.59 20.82 33.75
CA GLY A 149 36.47 20.92 32.58
C GLY A 149 35.91 21.86 31.52
N ARG A 150 35.98 23.18 31.79
CA ARG A 150 35.93 24.26 30.78
C ARG A 150 37.16 24.12 29.85
N GLY A 151 37.21 24.62 28.62
CA GLY A 151 36.37 25.62 28.00
C GLY A 151 36.84 26.00 26.58
N TYR A 152 36.35 27.18 26.20
CA TYR A 152 36.39 27.90 24.93
C TYR A 152 37.76 28.11 24.27
N GLY A 153 37.70 28.25 22.94
CA GLY A 153 38.70 28.83 22.04
C GLY A 153 38.12 28.90 20.65
#